data_AF-A5DZC8-F1
#
_entry.id   AF-A5DZC8-F1
#
_cell.length_a   1.000
_cell.length_b   1.000
_cell.length_c   1.000
_cell.angle_alpha   90.00
_cell.angle_beta   90.00
_cell.angle_gamma   90.00
#
_symmetry.space_group_name_H-M   'P 1'
#
loop_
_entity.id
_entity.type
_entity.pdbx_description
1 polymer ?
#
loop_
_entity_poly.entity_id
_entity_poly.type
_entity_poly.pdbx_seq_one_letter_code
_entity_poly.pdbx_strand_id
1 'polypeptide(L)'
;MPYSINTDNASNIAAAAAATTTTTTTPVAAVSDHYLPQDLSLPDYVPLKRSLHREFLNIFSSNIATDPIKPALKQHQEVTNNYLQHILSNEALEFDIDSLRNYLNGYKNLFYAFSRQERFSKLTQEPEMVAVTERDEGDVDLNSLDEFHMMQGKSFVDQIKQHVERANEVTNTTGSDRLLRKDKFYQLLKNIIFVIENPEEPIPDDIEHFRVHENDIGNEDAGDIDSDGDNDELNVSGGKISLKDPMTMNFFVKPKKSTRCGHTYEESSILELFRSGQKNCPISGCKQQVDLECLEDDVLMLIRVRTALRSDKTAKKDLDLVA
;
A
#
# COMPACT_ATOMS: atom_id res chain seq x y z
N MET A 1 11.27 41.01 19.82
CA MET A 1 11.01 41.96 18.72
C MET A 1 9.56 41.77 18.26
N PRO A 2 8.59 42.50 18.83
CA PRO A 2 7.20 42.46 18.42
C PRO A 2 6.93 43.54 17.35
N TYR A 3 6.19 43.20 16.30
CA TYR A 3 5.72 44.18 15.32
C TYR A 3 4.31 44.63 15.66
N SER A 4 4.19 45.95 15.75
CA SER A 4 3.03 46.72 16.16
C SER A 4 1.92 46.74 15.11
N ILE A 5 0.72 46.88 15.64
CA ILE A 5 -0.55 47.24 15.02
C ILE A 5 -0.42 48.66 14.44
N ASN A 6 -0.96 48.90 13.24
CA ASN A 6 -1.18 50.26 12.74
C ASN A 6 -2.64 50.41 12.32
N THR A 7 -3.36 51.22 13.09
CA THR A 7 -4.64 51.83 12.75
C THR A 7 -4.41 53.04 11.85
N ASP A 8 -5.51 53.59 11.34
CA ASP A 8 -5.64 54.90 10.67
C ASP A 8 -5.63 54.84 9.14
N ASN A 9 -6.83 54.91 8.55
CA ASN A 9 -7.22 56.17 7.90
C ASN A 9 -8.70 56.19 7.57
N ALA A 10 -9.39 57.11 8.25
CA ALA A 10 -10.69 57.60 7.88
C ALA A 10 -10.53 58.91 7.08
N SER A 11 -11.53 59.15 6.23
CA SER A 11 -12.09 60.45 5.82
C SER A 11 -11.70 61.04 4.46
N ASN A 12 -12.80 61.42 3.77
CA ASN A 12 -12.99 62.44 2.73
C ASN A 12 -12.71 61.94 1.29
N ILE A 13 -13.69 62.01 0.39
CA ILE A 13 -14.26 63.26 -0.15
C ILE A 13 -15.77 63.15 -0.42
N ALA A 14 -16.46 64.24 -0.10
CA ALA A 14 -17.87 64.51 -0.38
C ALA A 14 -18.09 65.23 -1.72
N ALA A 15 -19.35 65.19 -2.15
CA ALA A 15 -20.07 66.09 -3.07
C ALA A 15 -20.13 65.72 -4.57
N ALA A 16 -21.33 65.27 -4.99
CA ALA A 16 -22.12 65.98 -6.00
C ALA A 16 -23.58 65.53 -5.93
N ALA A 17 -24.47 66.49 -5.73
CA ALA A 17 -25.92 66.35 -5.71
C ALA A 17 -26.50 66.44 -7.14
N ALA A 18 -27.51 65.62 -7.45
CA ALA A 18 -28.57 65.98 -8.37
C ALA A 18 -29.81 65.11 -8.10
N ALA A 19 -30.91 65.77 -7.78
CA ALA A 19 -32.20 65.20 -7.46
C ALA A 19 -32.89 64.61 -8.69
N THR A 20 -33.59 63.49 -8.52
CA THR A 20 -34.80 63.19 -9.29
C THR A 20 -35.76 62.40 -8.41
N THR A 21 -36.84 63.08 -8.04
CA THR A 21 -38.06 62.58 -7.41
C THR A 21 -38.78 61.58 -8.30
N THR A 22 -38.97 60.35 -7.83
CA THR A 22 -40.00 59.43 -8.34
C THR A 22 -40.59 58.61 -7.18
N THR A 23 -41.76 59.08 -6.73
CA THR A 23 -42.94 58.29 -6.35
C THR A 23 -42.72 56.95 -5.63
N THR A 24 -42.92 57.03 -4.32
CA THR A 24 -43.40 56.00 -3.40
C THR A 24 -44.45 55.09 -4.05
N THR A 25 -44.09 53.84 -4.29
CA THR A 25 -45.04 52.73 -4.40
C THR A 25 -44.55 51.62 -3.49
N THR A 26 -45.25 51.46 -2.39
CA THR A 26 -45.12 50.37 -1.41
C THR A 26 -45.31 49.04 -2.15
N PRO A 27 -44.35 48.09 -2.13
CA PRO A 27 -44.68 46.73 -2.52
C PRO A 27 -45.48 46.12 -1.36
N VAL A 28 -46.74 45.87 -1.66
CA VAL A 28 -47.64 45.02 -0.88
C VAL A 28 -46.90 43.74 -0.53
N ALA A 29 -46.84 43.43 0.76
CA ALA A 29 -46.36 42.15 1.25
C ALA A 29 -47.15 41.03 0.54
N ALA A 30 -46.48 40.33 -0.38
CA ALA A 30 -47.01 39.12 -0.97
C ALA A 30 -47.13 38.10 0.16
N VAL A 31 -48.38 37.77 0.48
CA VAL A 31 -48.72 36.60 1.28
C VAL A 31 -48.12 35.41 0.52
N SER A 32 -47.08 34.80 1.08
CA SER A 32 -46.59 33.52 0.59
C SER A 32 -47.70 32.51 0.86
N ASP A 33 -48.51 32.23 -0.15
CA ASP A 33 -49.36 31.05 -0.15
C ASP A 33 -48.43 29.85 0.07
N HIS A 34 -48.42 29.32 1.29
CA HIS A 34 -47.75 28.07 1.61
C HIS A 34 -48.56 26.95 0.98
N TYR A 35 -48.31 26.69 -0.31
CA TYR A 35 -48.73 25.47 -0.94
C TYR A 35 -47.96 24.33 -0.27
N LEU A 36 -48.69 23.43 0.37
CA LEU A 36 -48.11 22.17 0.82
C LEU A 36 -47.66 21.40 -0.43
N PRO A 37 -46.45 20.80 -0.40
CA PRO A 37 -45.95 19.97 -1.51
C PRO A 37 -46.97 18.91 -1.92
N GLN A 38 -47.02 18.60 -3.22
CA GLN A 38 -47.97 17.60 -3.73
C GLN A 38 -47.62 16.17 -3.29
N ASP A 39 -46.34 15.93 -3.04
CA ASP A 39 -45.82 14.68 -2.49
C ASP A 39 -44.92 14.98 -1.29
N LEU A 40 -45.14 14.24 -0.20
CA LEU A 40 -44.34 14.33 1.03
C LEU A 40 -43.29 13.22 1.12
N SER A 41 -43.14 12.41 0.06
CA SER A 41 -42.07 11.44 -0.08
C SER A 41 -40.70 12.13 -0.13
N LEU A 42 -39.64 11.41 0.23
CA LEU A 42 -38.29 11.93 0.12
C LEU A 42 -37.87 11.95 -1.36
N PRO A 43 -37.23 13.03 -1.84
CA PRO A 43 -36.72 13.08 -3.20
C PRO A 43 -35.54 12.12 -3.40
N ASP A 44 -35.41 11.60 -4.62
CA ASP A 44 -34.31 10.70 -5.00
C ASP A 44 -32.94 11.40 -4.89
N TYR A 45 -32.90 12.72 -5.10
CA TYR A 45 -31.72 13.54 -4.92
C TYR A 45 -31.79 14.37 -3.64
N VAL A 46 -30.76 14.26 -2.78
CA VAL A 46 -30.61 15.08 -1.57
C VAL A 46 -29.18 15.63 -1.51
N PRO A 47 -29.00 16.96 -1.49
CA PRO A 47 -27.68 17.58 -1.35
C PRO A 47 -27.10 17.43 0.07
N LEU A 48 -25.78 17.56 0.17
CA LEU A 48 -25.12 17.65 1.47
C LEU A 48 -25.44 18.99 2.12
N LYS A 49 -26.11 18.96 3.28
CA LYS A 49 -26.36 20.18 4.06
C LYS A 49 -25.06 20.89 4.42
N ARG A 50 -25.05 22.22 4.25
CA ARG A 50 -23.87 23.06 4.54
C ARG A 50 -23.39 22.96 5.99
N SER A 51 -24.31 22.75 6.93
CA SER A 51 -23.99 22.49 8.34
C SER A 51 -23.20 21.20 8.56
N LEU A 52 -23.49 20.18 7.75
CA LEU A 52 -22.83 18.87 7.80
C LEU A 52 -21.53 18.83 7.01
N HIS A 53 -21.23 19.84 6.19
CA HIS A 53 -20.01 19.88 5.39
C HIS A 53 -18.74 19.80 6.25
N ARG A 54 -18.69 20.56 7.36
CA ARG A 54 -17.56 20.51 8.30
C ARG A 54 -17.45 19.15 8.98
N GLU A 55 -18.58 18.55 9.38
CA GLU A 55 -18.62 17.22 10.01
C GLU A 55 -18.18 16.13 9.04
N PHE A 56 -18.68 16.18 7.80
CA PHE A 56 -18.27 15.32 6.71
C PHE A 56 -16.76 15.42 6.49
N LEU A 57 -16.21 16.62 6.25
CA LEU A 57 -14.78 16.78 6.06
C LEU A 57 -14.00 16.30 7.29
N ASN A 58 -14.48 16.52 8.52
CA ASN A 58 -13.82 16.02 9.74
C ASN A 58 -13.73 14.49 9.81
N ILE A 59 -14.67 13.75 9.21
CA ILE A 59 -14.61 12.28 9.15
C ILE A 59 -13.40 11.81 8.31
N PHE A 60 -12.98 12.60 7.32
CA PHE A 60 -11.90 12.26 6.40
C PHE A 60 -10.60 13.07 6.61
N SER A 61 -10.67 14.25 7.23
CA SER A 61 -9.60 15.26 7.15
C SER A 61 -8.41 14.98 8.06
N SER A 62 -8.59 14.39 9.25
CA SER A 62 -7.53 13.76 10.07
C SER A 62 -7.94 13.67 11.55
N ASN A 63 -7.54 12.56 12.18
CA ASN A 63 -7.67 12.18 13.60
C ASN A 63 -8.74 11.14 13.95
N ILE A 64 -8.76 10.03 13.21
CA ILE A 64 -8.61 8.75 13.92
C ILE A 64 -7.19 8.80 14.53
N ALA A 65 -7.09 9.26 15.78
CA ALA A 65 -5.90 9.86 16.40
C ALA A 65 -4.64 8.97 16.55
N THR A 66 -4.69 7.73 16.07
CA THR A 66 -3.55 6.84 15.85
C THR A 66 -4.06 5.82 14.83
N ASP A 67 -3.72 5.94 13.55
CA ASP A 67 -3.99 4.82 12.63
C ASP A 67 -3.24 3.59 13.21
N PRO A 68 -3.93 2.59 13.77
CA PRO A 68 -3.26 1.47 14.42
C PRO A 68 -2.59 0.57 13.38
N ILE A 69 -2.95 0.67 12.10
CA ILE A 69 -2.49 -0.23 11.05
C ILE A 69 -1.01 0.01 10.75
N LYS A 70 -0.57 1.27 10.64
CA LYS A 70 0.84 1.57 10.38
C LYS A 70 1.79 1.13 11.52
N PRO A 71 1.51 1.41 12.81
CA PRO A 71 2.23 0.81 13.93
C PRO A 71 2.13 -0.72 13.96
N ALA A 72 0.94 -1.29 13.70
CA ALA A 72 0.78 -2.75 13.66
C ALA A 72 1.62 -3.40 12.56
N LEU A 73 1.73 -2.78 11.39
CA LEU A 73 2.57 -3.26 10.29
C LEU A 73 4.05 -3.23 10.67
N LYS A 74 4.52 -2.16 11.32
CA LYS A 74 5.88 -2.09 11.85
C LYS A 74 6.13 -3.11 12.96
N GLN A 75 5.21 -3.25 13.89
CA GLN A 75 5.30 -4.23 14.97
C GLN A 75 5.33 -5.65 14.41
N HIS A 76 4.51 -5.93 13.40
CA HIS A 76 4.51 -7.23 12.72
C HIS A 76 5.87 -7.50 12.06
N GLN A 77 6.45 -6.52 11.36
CA GLN A 77 7.80 -6.64 10.80
C GLN A 77 8.84 -6.92 11.90
N GLU A 78 8.77 -6.20 13.02
CA GLU A 78 9.70 -6.36 14.14
C GLU A 78 9.58 -7.73 14.81
N VAL A 79 8.35 -8.21 15.06
CA VAL A 79 8.09 -9.55 15.63
C VAL A 79 8.62 -10.64 14.70
N THR A 80 8.36 -10.55 13.40
CA THR A 80 8.88 -11.52 12.42
C THR A 80 10.41 -11.46 12.37
N ASN A 81 11.01 -10.27 12.36
CA ASN A 81 12.48 -10.15 12.37
C ASN A 81 13.10 -10.72 13.64
N ASN A 82 12.49 -10.49 14.80
CA ASN A 82 12.95 -11.05 16.07
C ASN A 82 12.86 -12.58 16.06
N TYR A 83 11.79 -13.15 15.51
CA TYR A 83 11.64 -14.59 15.31
C TYR A 83 12.75 -15.14 14.40
N LEU A 84 12.98 -14.52 13.24
CA LEU A 84 14.04 -14.92 12.31
C LEU A 84 15.42 -14.85 12.97
N GLN A 85 15.75 -13.75 13.64
CA GLN A 85 17.02 -13.59 14.35
C GLN A 85 17.19 -14.63 15.46
N HIS A 86 16.14 -14.93 16.21
CA HIS A 86 16.18 -15.91 17.29
C HIS A 86 16.47 -17.32 16.77
N ILE A 87 15.84 -17.72 15.66
CA ILE A 87 16.11 -19.02 15.03
C ILE A 87 17.52 -19.04 14.45
N LEU A 88 17.91 -18.00 13.71
CA LEU A 88 19.23 -17.92 13.08
C LEU A 88 20.37 -17.97 14.11
N SER A 89 20.19 -17.34 15.27
CA SER A 89 21.19 -17.35 16.36
C SER A 89 21.31 -18.71 17.06
N ASN A 90 20.27 -19.55 17.01
CA ASN A 90 20.22 -20.82 17.73
C ASN A 90 20.24 -22.00 16.76
N GLU A 91 21.41 -22.59 16.49
CA GLU A 91 21.59 -23.71 15.55
C GLU A 91 20.74 -24.97 15.82
N ALA A 92 20.16 -25.12 17.01
CA ALA A 92 19.29 -26.25 17.34
C ALA A 92 17.84 -26.07 16.86
N LEU A 93 17.38 -24.83 16.62
CA LEU A 93 15.96 -24.55 16.32
C LEU A 93 15.64 -24.67 14.84
N GLU A 94 14.47 -25.21 14.51
CA GLU A 94 13.96 -25.31 13.14
C GLU A 94 13.02 -24.17 12.78
N PHE A 95 12.93 -23.87 11.49
CA PHE A 95 11.94 -22.94 11.00
C PHE A 95 10.59 -23.64 11.01
N ASP A 96 9.66 -23.11 11.79
CA ASP A 96 8.26 -23.47 11.65
C ASP A 96 7.69 -22.76 10.40
N ILE A 97 7.52 -23.52 9.33
CA ILE A 97 7.02 -23.05 8.03
C ILE A 97 5.59 -22.54 8.17
N ASP A 98 4.75 -23.19 8.99
CA ASP A 98 3.36 -22.79 9.15
C ASP A 98 3.25 -21.46 9.89
N SER A 99 4.08 -21.25 10.91
CA SER A 99 4.22 -19.93 11.53
C SER A 99 4.67 -18.86 10.54
N LEU A 100 5.65 -19.15 9.67
CA LEU A 100 6.11 -18.21 8.64
C LEU A 100 5.02 -17.87 7.62
N ARG A 101 4.25 -18.86 7.16
CA ARG A 101 3.08 -18.65 6.28
C ARG A 101 2.01 -17.81 6.97
N ASN A 102 1.76 -18.05 8.26
CA ASN A 102 0.84 -17.22 9.06
C ASN A 102 1.32 -15.78 9.17
N TYR A 103 2.63 -15.55 9.40
CA TYR A 103 3.21 -14.21 9.36
C TYR A 103 3.08 -13.55 7.99
N LEU A 104 3.29 -14.30 6.90
CA LEU A 104 3.15 -13.77 5.53
C LEU A 104 1.72 -13.34 5.24
N ASN A 105 0.74 -14.20 5.55
CA ASN A 105 -0.68 -13.92 5.38
C ASN A 105 -1.14 -12.77 6.28
N GLY A 106 -0.68 -12.73 7.53
CA GLY A 106 -0.94 -11.63 8.46
C GLY A 106 -0.43 -10.29 7.92
N TYR A 107 0.78 -10.27 7.37
CA TYR A 107 1.35 -9.08 6.74
C TYR A 107 0.59 -8.66 5.48
N LYS A 108 0.25 -9.61 4.59
CA LYS A 108 -0.57 -9.39 3.38
C LYS A 108 -1.89 -8.70 3.74
N ASN A 109 -2.61 -9.23 4.74
CA ASN A 109 -3.88 -8.68 5.22
C ASN A 109 -3.73 -7.27 5.81
N LEU A 110 -2.73 -7.04 6.66
CA LEU A 110 -2.45 -5.72 7.22
C LEU A 110 -2.09 -4.69 6.14
N PHE A 111 -1.32 -5.11 5.13
CA PHE A 111 -0.92 -4.25 4.02
C PHE A 111 -2.12 -3.85 3.15
N TYR A 112 -3.04 -4.77 2.88
CA TYR A 112 -4.28 -4.44 2.18
C TYR A 112 -5.16 -3.49 2.97
N ALA A 113 -5.30 -3.71 4.28
CA ALA A 113 -6.04 -2.81 5.15
C ALA A 113 -5.43 -1.40 5.16
N PHE A 114 -4.10 -1.31 5.24
CA PHE A 114 -3.37 -0.04 5.14
C PHE A 114 -3.59 0.66 3.80
N SER A 115 -3.43 -0.07 2.69
CA SER A 115 -3.62 0.47 1.34
C SER A 115 -5.04 0.96 1.11
N ARG A 116 -6.02 0.22 1.62
CA ARG A 116 -7.43 0.59 1.59
C ARG A 116 -7.64 1.90 2.36
N GLN A 117 -7.17 1.99 3.60
CA GLN A 117 -7.28 3.19 4.41
C GLN A 117 -6.63 4.42 3.78
N GLU A 118 -5.45 4.27 3.17
CA GLU A 118 -4.77 5.38 2.48
C GLU A 118 -5.56 5.90 1.28
N ARG A 119 -6.31 5.03 0.59
CA ARG A 119 -7.23 5.45 -0.48
C ARG A 119 -8.45 6.17 0.09
N PHE A 120 -9.06 5.63 1.15
CA PHE A 120 -10.20 6.26 1.80
C PHE A 120 -9.89 7.67 2.31
N SER A 121 -8.68 7.91 2.85
CA SER A 121 -8.29 9.24 3.31
C SER A 121 -8.08 10.24 2.18
N LYS A 122 -7.73 9.77 0.97
CA LYS A 122 -7.59 10.59 -0.24
C LYS A 122 -8.92 10.85 -0.94
N LEU A 123 -9.98 10.13 -0.59
CA LEU A 123 -11.29 10.22 -1.24
C LEU A 123 -11.85 11.66 -1.25
N THR A 124 -11.62 12.45 -0.20
CA THR A 124 -12.07 13.85 -0.14
C THR A 124 -11.25 14.82 -0.99
N GLN A 125 -10.10 14.39 -1.49
CA GLN A 125 -9.25 15.19 -2.38
C GLN A 125 -9.52 14.88 -3.85
N GLU A 126 -10.34 13.88 -4.15
CA GLU A 126 -10.73 13.53 -5.52
C GLU A 126 -11.62 14.63 -6.12
N PRO A 127 -11.40 14.98 -7.40
CA PRO A 127 -12.06 16.12 -8.04
C PRO A 127 -13.59 15.97 -8.09
N GLU A 128 -14.10 14.74 -8.22
CA GLU A 128 -15.55 14.48 -8.24
C GLU A 128 -16.17 14.71 -6.85
N MET A 129 -15.47 14.33 -5.77
CA MET A 129 -15.92 14.59 -4.40
C MET A 129 -15.83 16.07 -4.04
N VAL A 130 -14.76 16.76 -4.42
CA VAL A 130 -14.63 18.21 -4.24
C VAL A 130 -15.77 18.95 -4.98
N ALA A 131 -16.04 18.57 -6.24
CA ALA A 131 -17.09 19.19 -7.04
C ALA A 131 -18.50 19.02 -6.47
N VAL A 132 -18.76 17.97 -5.69
CA VAL A 132 -20.06 17.76 -5.02
C VAL A 132 -20.12 18.48 -3.69
N THR A 133 -19.00 18.54 -2.97
CA THR A 133 -18.94 19.18 -1.66
C THR A 133 -18.90 20.72 -1.76
N GLU A 134 -18.47 21.26 -2.90
CA GLU A 134 -18.46 22.70 -3.20
C GLU A 134 -19.76 23.23 -3.85
N ARG A 135 -20.76 22.38 -4.12
CA ARG A 135 -22.03 22.85 -4.68
C ARG A 135 -22.78 23.69 -3.64
N ASP A 136 -23.05 24.95 -3.96
CA ASP A 136 -23.88 25.85 -3.14
C ASP A 136 -25.35 25.62 -3.49
N GLU A 137 -25.88 24.47 -3.09
CA GLU A 137 -27.29 24.11 -3.21
C GLU A 137 -28.03 24.44 -1.91
N GLY A 138 -29.28 24.90 -2.02
CA GLY A 138 -30.13 25.21 -0.87
C GLY A 138 -30.47 23.97 -0.04
N ASP A 139 -30.90 24.17 1.21
CA ASP A 139 -31.35 23.07 2.06
C ASP A 139 -32.72 22.55 1.58
N VAL A 140 -32.94 21.23 1.70
CA VAL A 140 -34.26 20.61 1.51
C VAL A 140 -35.19 21.07 2.64
N ASP A 141 -36.16 21.90 2.30
CA ASP A 141 -37.23 22.37 3.17
C ASP A 141 -38.60 22.20 2.46
N LEU A 142 -39.69 22.57 3.12
CA LEU A 142 -41.03 22.40 2.55
C LEU A 142 -41.29 23.28 1.31
N ASN A 143 -40.48 24.33 1.10
CA ASN A 143 -40.64 25.23 -0.05
C ASN A 143 -39.80 24.79 -1.24
N SER A 144 -38.69 24.07 -0.99
CA SER A 144 -37.80 23.52 -2.02
C SER A 144 -38.06 22.05 -2.35
N LEU A 145 -38.95 21.36 -1.62
CA LEU A 145 -39.20 19.91 -1.79
C LEU A 145 -39.61 19.53 -3.21
N ASP A 146 -40.57 20.25 -3.80
CA ASP A 146 -41.03 19.99 -5.16
C ASP A 146 -39.89 20.21 -6.19
N GLU A 147 -38.99 21.17 -5.95
CA GLU A 147 -37.82 21.41 -6.82
C GLU A 147 -36.86 20.21 -6.77
N PHE A 148 -36.63 19.64 -5.58
CA PHE A 148 -35.78 18.46 -5.42
C PHE A 148 -36.41 17.17 -5.98
N HIS A 149 -37.74 17.03 -5.99
CA HIS A 149 -38.41 15.94 -6.70
C HIS A 149 -38.26 16.03 -8.22
N MET A 150 -38.10 17.24 -8.77
CA MET A 150 -37.87 17.44 -10.20
C MET A 150 -36.40 17.33 -10.62
N MET A 151 -35.46 17.39 -9.67
CA MET A 151 -34.04 17.23 -9.96
C MET A 151 -33.70 15.77 -10.29
N GLN A 152 -33.19 15.54 -11.50
CA GLN A 152 -32.63 14.25 -11.89
C GLN A 152 -31.12 14.28 -11.67
N GLY A 153 -30.65 13.59 -10.63
CA GLY A 153 -29.24 13.51 -10.30
C GLY A 153 -28.96 12.42 -9.29
N LYS A 154 -27.71 11.92 -9.26
CA LYS A 154 -27.28 10.98 -8.21
C LYS A 154 -27.18 11.74 -6.90
N SER A 155 -27.83 11.25 -5.85
CA SER A 155 -27.68 11.80 -4.49
C SER A 155 -26.21 11.83 -4.09
N PHE A 156 -25.83 12.77 -3.23
CA PHE A 156 -24.48 12.81 -2.64
C PHE A 156 -24.09 11.45 -2.03
N VAL A 157 -25.06 10.77 -1.41
CA VAL A 157 -24.88 9.44 -0.82
C VAL A 157 -24.56 8.39 -1.87
N ASP A 158 -25.25 8.42 -3.01
CA ASP A 158 -25.05 7.44 -4.08
C ASP A 158 -23.74 7.69 -4.82
N GLN A 159 -23.32 8.95 -4.94
CA GLN A 159 -22.01 9.29 -5.47
C GLN A 159 -20.89 8.77 -4.54
N ILE A 160 -21.02 8.94 -3.22
CA ILE A 160 -20.08 8.35 -2.25
C ILE A 160 -20.08 6.83 -2.34
N LYS A 161 -21.25 6.18 -2.32
CA LYS A 161 -21.36 4.72 -2.41
C LYS A 161 -20.68 4.20 -3.67
N GLN A 162 -20.99 4.79 -4.82
CA GLN A 162 -20.40 4.41 -6.09
C GLN A 162 -18.88 4.60 -6.08
N HIS A 163 -18.37 5.66 -5.48
CA HIS A 163 -16.92 5.88 -5.34
C HIS A 163 -16.26 4.88 -4.41
N VAL A 164 -16.88 4.56 -3.29
CA VAL A 164 -16.40 3.56 -2.34
C VAL A 164 -16.43 2.16 -2.97
N GLU A 165 -17.47 1.84 -3.72
CA GLU A 165 -17.60 0.59 -4.48
C GLU A 165 -16.51 0.48 -5.54
N ARG A 166 -16.33 1.50 -6.40
CA ARG A 166 -15.22 1.55 -7.38
C ARG A 166 -13.85 1.42 -6.69
N ALA A 167 -13.67 2.09 -5.55
CA ALA A 167 -12.42 2.01 -4.79
C ALA A 167 -12.18 0.61 -4.22
N ASN A 168 -13.23 -0.11 -3.81
CA ASN A 168 -13.17 -1.49 -3.33
C ASN A 168 -13.03 -2.51 -4.49
N GLU A 169 -13.64 -2.29 -5.65
CA GLU A 169 -13.48 -3.15 -6.83
C GLU A 169 -12.03 -3.15 -7.32
N VAL A 170 -11.34 -2.00 -7.27
CA VAL A 170 -9.89 -1.89 -7.56
C VAL A 170 -9.03 -2.52 -6.45
N THR A 171 -9.59 -2.85 -5.29
CA THR A 171 -8.87 -3.62 -4.25
C THR A 171 -9.01 -5.14 -4.41
N ASN A 172 -9.89 -5.61 -5.29
CA ASN A 172 -9.90 -7.01 -5.67
C ASN A 172 -8.64 -7.23 -6.53
N THR A 173 -7.62 -7.75 -5.85
CA THR A 173 -6.35 -8.32 -6.34
C THR A 173 -5.39 -7.37 -7.05
N THR A 174 -5.67 -6.83 -8.23
CA THR A 174 -4.58 -6.40 -9.14
C THR A 174 -3.73 -5.20 -8.68
N GLY A 175 -4.34 -4.16 -8.09
CA GLY A 175 -3.62 -2.93 -7.74
C GLY A 175 -2.81 -3.02 -6.45
N SER A 176 -3.40 -3.62 -5.43
CA SER A 176 -2.77 -3.81 -4.11
C SER A 176 -1.70 -4.90 -4.17
N ASP A 177 -1.90 -5.95 -4.96
CA ASP A 177 -0.90 -7.01 -5.19
C ASP A 177 0.35 -6.45 -5.85
N ARG A 178 0.18 -5.52 -6.80
CA ARG A 178 1.31 -4.84 -7.44
C ARG A 178 2.13 -4.02 -6.45
N LEU A 179 1.49 -3.42 -5.45
CA LEU A 179 2.19 -2.67 -4.39
C LEU A 179 2.86 -3.62 -3.40
N LEU A 180 2.19 -4.71 -3.03
CA LEU A 180 2.73 -5.73 -2.14
C LEU A 180 3.95 -6.43 -2.76
N ARG A 181 3.92 -6.74 -4.06
CA ARG A 181 5.07 -7.30 -4.80
C ARG A 181 6.27 -6.36 -4.84
N LYS A 182 6.10 -5.05 -4.64
CA LYS A 182 7.19 -4.08 -4.52
C LYS A 182 7.74 -3.96 -3.09
N ASP A 183 7.01 -4.45 -2.10
CA ASP A 183 7.41 -4.33 -0.71
C ASP A 183 8.57 -5.28 -0.41
N LYS A 184 9.69 -4.71 0.06
CA LYS A 184 10.93 -5.47 0.29
C LYS A 184 10.77 -6.52 1.39
N PHE A 185 9.95 -6.25 2.40
CA PHE A 185 9.76 -7.15 3.54
C PHE A 185 8.89 -8.35 3.15
N TYR A 186 7.79 -8.09 2.45
CA TYR A 186 6.96 -9.17 1.88
C TYR A 186 7.79 -10.11 1.02
N GLN A 187 8.59 -9.54 0.10
CA GLN A 187 9.44 -10.33 -0.79
C GLN A 187 10.50 -11.13 -0.03
N LEU A 188 11.10 -10.55 1.01
CA LEU A 188 12.03 -11.27 1.87
C LEU A 188 11.35 -12.49 2.52
N LEU A 189 10.16 -12.31 3.11
CA LEU A 189 9.46 -13.40 3.79
C LEU A 189 9.00 -14.50 2.83
N LYS A 190 8.48 -14.12 1.66
CA LYS A 190 8.14 -15.05 0.57
C LYS A 190 9.36 -15.87 0.14
N ASN A 191 10.50 -15.20 -0.07
CA ASN A 191 11.75 -15.83 -0.46
C ASN A 191 12.31 -16.76 0.63
N ILE A 192 12.16 -16.40 1.91
CA ILE A 192 12.58 -17.26 3.03
C ILE A 192 11.80 -18.57 3.02
N ILE A 193 10.47 -18.52 2.87
CA ILE A 193 9.62 -19.71 2.83
C ILE A 193 10.06 -20.62 1.67
N PHE A 194 10.21 -20.06 0.47
CA PHE A 194 10.68 -20.81 -0.70
C PHE A 194 12.05 -21.45 -0.48
N VAL A 195 13.00 -20.72 0.10
CA VAL A 195 14.37 -21.19 0.37
C VAL A 195 14.41 -22.32 1.40
N ILE A 196 13.50 -22.33 2.37
CA ILE A 196 13.42 -23.40 3.37
C ILE A 196 12.95 -24.70 2.70
N GLU A 197 12.04 -24.62 1.74
CA GLU A 197 11.56 -25.79 1.00
C GLU A 197 12.57 -26.23 -0.07
N ASN A 198 13.21 -25.28 -0.76
CA ASN A 198 14.06 -25.51 -1.92
C ASN A 198 15.43 -24.80 -1.77
N PRO A 199 16.33 -25.30 -0.89
CA PRO A 199 17.56 -24.58 -0.52
C PRO A 199 18.61 -24.46 -1.63
N GLU A 200 18.60 -25.36 -2.63
CA GLU A 200 19.51 -25.32 -3.78
C GLU A 200 18.87 -24.66 -5.01
N GLU A 201 17.57 -24.38 -5.01
CA GLU A 201 16.91 -23.86 -6.21
C GLU A 201 17.00 -22.34 -6.28
N PRO A 202 17.26 -21.77 -7.47
CA PRO A 202 17.24 -20.34 -7.68
C PRO A 202 15.87 -19.78 -7.31
N ILE A 203 15.88 -18.61 -6.68
CA ILE A 203 14.63 -17.89 -6.43
C ILE A 203 14.05 -17.57 -7.81
N PRO A 204 12.81 -18.00 -8.09
CA PRO A 204 12.11 -17.62 -9.30
C PRO A 204 12.08 -16.10 -9.40
N ASP A 205 12.46 -15.56 -10.56
CA ASP A 205 12.22 -14.15 -10.80
C ASP A 205 10.70 -13.96 -10.84
N ASP A 206 10.14 -13.11 -9.99
CA ASP A 206 8.72 -12.68 -10.05
C ASP A 206 8.38 -11.95 -11.38
N ILE A 207 9.33 -11.90 -12.33
CA ILE A 207 9.24 -11.26 -13.62
C ILE A 207 8.68 -12.26 -14.63
N GLU A 208 7.39 -12.57 -14.59
CA GLU A 208 6.68 -13.04 -15.77
C GLU A 208 5.32 -12.36 -15.98
N HIS A 209 5.31 -11.54 -17.05
CA HIS A 209 4.23 -11.34 -18.03
C HIS A 209 2.89 -10.72 -17.64
N PHE A 210 2.91 -9.45 -17.19
CA PHE A 210 1.87 -8.50 -17.58
C PHE A 210 2.40 -7.59 -18.71
N ARG A 211 2.69 -8.20 -19.87
CA ARG A 211 2.43 -7.49 -21.12
C ARG A 211 0.91 -7.47 -21.24
N VAL A 212 0.29 -6.40 -20.73
CA VAL A 212 -1.05 -6.04 -21.19
C VAL A 212 -0.95 -6.00 -22.71
N HIS A 213 -1.59 -6.94 -23.39
CA HIS A 213 -1.99 -6.69 -24.76
C HIS A 213 -2.96 -5.50 -24.65
N GLU A 214 -2.52 -4.30 -25.03
CA GLU A 214 -3.30 -3.05 -24.99
C GLU A 214 -4.56 -3.07 -25.90
N ASN A 215 -5.05 -4.23 -26.33
CA ASN A 215 -6.09 -4.37 -27.35
C ASN A 215 -7.31 -5.23 -26.98
N ASP A 216 -7.51 -5.65 -25.72
CA ASP A 216 -8.76 -6.33 -25.33
C ASP A 216 -9.68 -5.39 -24.54
N ILE A 217 -10.21 -4.38 -25.25
CA ILE A 217 -11.50 -3.78 -24.92
C ILE A 217 -12.52 -4.47 -25.83
N GLY A 218 -13.27 -5.42 -25.28
CA GLY A 218 -14.51 -5.90 -25.89
C GLY A 218 -14.70 -7.41 -25.85
N ASN A 219 -15.15 -7.95 -24.72
CA ASN A 219 -16.39 -8.74 -24.71
C ASN A 219 -16.87 -9.02 -23.29
N GLU A 220 -18.11 -8.63 -23.06
CA GLU A 220 -18.92 -8.98 -21.91
C GLU A 220 -19.54 -10.35 -22.21
N ASP A 221 -19.06 -11.43 -21.59
CA ASP A 221 -19.92 -12.61 -21.40
C ASP A 221 -19.50 -13.40 -20.16
N ALA A 222 -20.52 -13.81 -19.42
CA ALA A 222 -20.46 -14.28 -18.05
C ALA A 222 -19.86 -15.69 -17.93
N GLY A 223 -19.01 -15.87 -16.93
CA GLY A 223 -18.56 -17.19 -16.47
C GLY A 223 -18.05 -17.10 -15.04
N ASP A 224 -18.85 -17.63 -14.11
CA ASP A 224 -18.47 -17.90 -12.72
C ASP A 224 -17.10 -18.57 -12.63
N ILE A 225 -16.19 -17.97 -11.86
CA ILE A 225 -15.03 -18.67 -11.29
C ILE A 225 -15.04 -18.40 -9.80
N ASP A 226 -15.62 -19.37 -9.09
CA ASP A 226 -15.37 -19.62 -7.68
C ASP A 226 -13.90 -20.05 -7.47
N SER A 227 -13.38 -19.60 -6.32
CA SER A 227 -12.39 -20.29 -5.47
C SER A 227 -10.89 -20.20 -5.80
N ASP A 228 -10.18 -19.57 -4.86
CA ASP A 228 -8.82 -19.89 -4.38
C ASP A 228 -7.80 -20.35 -5.42
N GLY A 229 -7.14 -19.38 -6.06
CA GLY A 229 -6.05 -19.59 -7.00
C GLY A 229 -4.78 -18.84 -6.62
N ASP A 230 -4.29 -18.93 -5.38
CA ASP A 230 -2.89 -18.61 -5.05
C ASP A 230 -1.98 -19.75 -5.56
N ASN A 231 -2.01 -19.98 -6.87
CA ASN A 231 -1.08 -20.83 -7.61
C ASN A 231 -0.33 -19.92 -8.59
N ASP A 232 0.39 -18.94 -8.05
CA ASP A 232 1.45 -18.22 -8.78
C ASP A 232 2.52 -19.29 -9.11
N GLU A 233 2.37 -19.94 -10.27
CA GLU A 233 3.29 -20.95 -10.80
C GLU A 233 4.66 -20.30 -11.01
N LEU A 234 5.51 -20.48 -10.01
CA LEU A 234 6.85 -19.95 -9.92
C LEU A 234 7.73 -20.59 -11.01
N ASN A 235 8.06 -19.83 -12.07
CA ASN A 235 8.99 -20.30 -13.10
C ASN A 235 10.40 -20.46 -12.53
N VAL A 236 10.76 -21.70 -12.16
CA VAL A 236 12.11 -22.06 -11.74
C VAL A 236 13.03 -22.03 -12.96
N SER A 237 13.84 -20.98 -13.08
CA SER A 237 14.92 -20.95 -14.08
C SER A 237 15.91 -22.08 -13.78
N GLY A 238 16.19 -22.94 -14.76
CA GLY A 238 16.98 -24.16 -14.56
C GLY A 238 18.42 -23.86 -14.12
N GLY A 239 18.75 -24.18 -12.87
CA GLY A 239 20.09 -24.10 -12.30
C GLY A 239 20.08 -24.49 -10.82
N LYS A 240 21.23 -24.86 -10.25
CA LYS A 240 21.39 -25.04 -8.80
C LYS A 240 22.27 -23.91 -8.24
N ILE A 241 21.88 -23.32 -7.12
CA ILE A 241 22.68 -22.35 -6.38
C ILE A 241 23.77 -23.09 -5.59
N SER A 242 25.01 -22.62 -5.72
CA SER A 242 26.11 -23.11 -4.88
C SER A 242 25.96 -22.61 -3.45
N LEU A 243 25.99 -23.55 -2.50
CA LEU A 243 26.01 -23.29 -1.05
C LEU A 243 27.41 -23.05 -0.49
N LYS A 244 28.40 -23.00 -1.37
CA LYS A 244 29.82 -22.83 -1.05
C LYS A 244 30.32 -21.47 -1.51
N ASP A 245 31.18 -20.88 -0.69
CA ASP A 245 31.87 -19.64 -0.96
C ASP A 245 32.77 -19.77 -2.21
N PRO A 246 32.63 -18.88 -3.20
CA PRO A 246 33.41 -18.93 -4.44
C PRO A 246 34.92 -18.74 -4.23
N MET A 247 35.34 -18.17 -3.09
CA MET A 247 36.75 -17.96 -2.77
C MET A 247 37.38 -19.15 -2.03
N THR A 248 36.71 -19.66 -1.00
CA THR A 248 37.26 -20.73 -0.15
C THR A 248 36.80 -22.14 -0.52
N MET A 249 35.74 -22.26 -1.33
CA MET A 249 35.05 -23.52 -1.64
C MET A 249 34.49 -24.25 -0.41
N ASN A 250 34.41 -23.57 0.73
CA ASN A 250 33.78 -24.05 1.96
C ASN A 250 32.32 -23.60 2.03
N PHE A 251 31.49 -24.27 2.84
CA PHE A 251 30.13 -23.81 3.11
C PHE A 251 30.15 -22.44 3.80
N PHE A 252 29.18 -21.59 3.48
CA PHE A 252 29.06 -20.30 4.15
C PHE A 252 28.74 -20.49 5.64
N VAL A 253 29.39 -19.69 6.47
CA VAL A 253 29.11 -19.57 7.91
C VAL A 253 28.48 -18.20 8.17
N LYS A 254 29.08 -17.13 7.63
CA LYS A 254 28.56 -15.77 7.72
C LYS A 254 28.57 -15.12 6.34
N PRO A 255 27.57 -15.43 5.50
CA PRO A 255 27.53 -14.93 4.13
C PRO A 255 27.21 -13.43 4.08
N LYS A 256 27.94 -12.71 3.22
CA LYS A 256 27.79 -11.29 2.92
C LYS A 256 27.48 -11.12 1.45
N LYS A 257 26.51 -10.30 1.10
CA LYS A 257 26.15 -9.98 -0.29
C LYS A 257 26.54 -8.55 -0.63
N SER A 258 27.08 -8.35 -1.82
CA SER A 258 27.33 -7.00 -2.33
C SER A 258 26.06 -6.40 -2.91
N THR A 259 25.69 -5.21 -2.45
CA THR A 259 24.58 -4.41 -3.00
C THR A 259 24.86 -3.88 -4.41
N ARG A 260 26.13 -3.90 -4.87
CA ARG A 260 26.53 -3.41 -6.20
C ARG A 260 26.45 -4.48 -7.30
N CYS A 261 26.74 -5.73 -6.97
CA CYS A 261 26.79 -6.82 -7.96
C CYS A 261 25.91 -8.02 -7.62
N GLY A 262 25.34 -8.09 -6.42
CA GLY A 262 24.48 -9.20 -5.99
C GLY A 262 25.21 -10.50 -5.64
N HIS A 263 26.54 -10.56 -5.77
CA HIS A 263 27.30 -11.75 -5.41
C HIS A 263 27.48 -11.88 -3.89
N THR A 264 27.48 -13.13 -3.44
CA THR A 264 27.63 -13.51 -2.03
C THR A 264 28.99 -14.12 -1.77
N TYR A 265 29.59 -13.77 -0.63
CA TYR A 265 30.92 -14.20 -0.18
C TYR A 265 30.87 -14.58 1.29
N GLU A 266 31.81 -15.40 1.75
CA GLU A 266 32.03 -15.56 3.18
C GLU A 266 32.67 -14.30 3.78
N GLU A 267 32.17 -13.81 4.93
CA GLU A 267 32.66 -12.58 5.56
C GLU A 267 34.17 -12.61 5.80
N SER A 268 34.69 -13.71 6.33
CA SER A 268 36.13 -13.83 6.61
C SER A 268 36.98 -13.72 5.34
N SER A 269 36.57 -14.39 4.26
CA SER A 269 37.24 -14.39 2.95
C SER A 269 37.27 -13.01 2.30
N ILE A 270 36.12 -12.32 2.24
CA ILE A 270 36.03 -11.02 1.57
C ILE A 270 36.76 -9.92 2.35
N LEU A 271 36.77 -10.00 3.68
CA LEU A 271 37.54 -9.06 4.51
C LEU A 271 39.04 -9.24 4.33
N GLU A 272 39.52 -10.48 4.15
CA GLU A 272 40.92 -10.75 3.85
C GLU A 272 41.33 -10.18 2.48
N LEU A 273 40.46 -10.28 1.47
CA LEU A 273 40.67 -9.64 0.17
C LEU A 273 40.82 -8.12 0.28
N PHE A 274 40.03 -7.47 1.14
CA PHE A 274 40.17 -6.03 1.34
C PHE A 274 41.46 -5.66 2.06
N ARG A 275 41.95 -6.51 2.97
CA ARG A 275 43.26 -6.31 3.63
C ARG A 275 44.43 -6.42 2.64
N SER A 276 44.31 -7.20 1.58
CA SER A 276 45.31 -7.28 0.51
C SER A 276 45.27 -6.08 -0.46
N GLY A 277 44.28 -5.18 -0.30
CA GLY A 277 44.12 -3.98 -1.12
C GLY A 277 43.31 -4.20 -2.40
N GLN A 278 42.85 -5.42 -2.67
CA GLN A 278 42.00 -5.72 -3.83
C GLN A 278 40.55 -5.32 -3.54
N LYS A 279 40.02 -4.39 -4.35
CA LYS A 279 38.64 -3.90 -4.25
C LYS A 279 37.74 -4.38 -5.38
N ASN A 280 38.23 -5.25 -6.25
CA ASN A 280 37.43 -5.81 -7.34
C ASN A 280 36.69 -7.04 -6.86
N CYS A 281 35.44 -7.21 -7.31
CA CYS A 281 34.67 -8.43 -7.11
C CYS A 281 35.51 -9.65 -7.51
N PRO A 282 35.65 -10.67 -6.63
CA PRO A 282 36.45 -11.87 -6.92
C PRO A 282 35.73 -12.85 -7.86
N ILE A 283 34.44 -12.64 -8.18
CA ILE A 283 33.72 -13.46 -9.15
C ILE A 283 34.23 -13.19 -10.56
N SER A 284 34.67 -14.25 -11.23
CA SER A 284 35.14 -14.19 -12.61
C SER A 284 34.09 -13.56 -13.52
N GLY A 285 34.50 -12.56 -14.30
CA GLY A 285 33.61 -11.82 -15.22
C GLY A 285 32.88 -10.62 -14.59
N CYS A 286 32.90 -10.46 -13.27
CA CYS A 286 32.35 -9.28 -12.61
C CYS A 286 33.40 -8.16 -12.56
N LYS A 287 33.04 -6.95 -13.01
CA LYS A 287 33.92 -5.77 -13.01
C LYS A 287 33.61 -4.78 -11.91
N GLN A 288 32.64 -5.08 -11.04
CA GLN A 288 32.19 -4.18 -9.99
C GLN A 288 33.23 -4.07 -8.87
N GLN A 289 33.40 -2.86 -8.33
CA GLN A 289 34.20 -2.65 -7.13
C GLN A 289 33.37 -2.91 -5.90
N VAL A 290 33.89 -3.72 -4.99
CA VAL A 290 33.28 -4.09 -3.72
C VAL A 290 34.13 -3.51 -2.60
N ASP A 291 33.47 -2.88 -1.64
CA ASP A 291 34.03 -2.32 -0.42
C ASP A 291 33.17 -2.72 0.78
N LEU A 292 33.67 -2.43 1.98
CA LEU A 292 32.97 -2.73 3.24
C LEU A 292 31.58 -2.10 3.31
N GLU A 293 31.40 -0.92 2.72
CA GLU A 293 30.14 -0.16 2.79
C GLU A 293 29.04 -0.77 1.93
N CYS A 294 29.39 -1.47 0.84
CA CYS A 294 28.41 -2.12 -0.01
C CYS A 294 28.09 -3.57 0.37
N LEU A 295 28.67 -4.10 1.46
CA LEU A 295 28.38 -5.44 1.95
C LEU A 295 27.24 -5.44 2.98
N GLU A 296 26.21 -6.23 2.72
CA GLU A 296 25.11 -6.52 3.64
C GLU A 296 25.11 -8.00 4.06
N ASP A 297 24.48 -8.33 5.19
CA ASP A 297 24.29 -9.72 5.60
C ASP A 297 23.34 -10.44 4.62
N ASP A 298 23.77 -11.60 4.11
CA ASP A 298 22.92 -12.41 3.22
C ASP A 298 22.12 -13.43 4.02
N VAL A 299 21.01 -12.95 4.60
CA VAL A 299 20.11 -13.79 5.39
C VAL A 299 19.57 -14.98 4.59
N LEU A 300 19.31 -14.79 3.29
CA LEU A 300 18.78 -15.87 2.44
C LEU A 300 19.82 -16.97 2.24
N MET A 301 21.07 -16.62 1.92
CA MET A 301 22.14 -17.62 1.79
C MET A 301 22.39 -18.36 3.11
N LEU A 302 22.34 -17.66 4.24
CA LEU A 302 22.50 -18.29 5.56
C LEU A 302 21.40 -19.34 5.82
N ILE A 303 20.16 -19.04 5.49
CA ILE A 303 19.04 -19.98 5.61
C ILE A 303 19.24 -21.16 4.65
N ARG A 304 19.62 -20.92 3.39
CA ARG A 304 19.91 -21.99 2.41
C ARG A 304 20.89 -23.01 2.95
N VAL A 305 22.06 -22.55 3.41
CA VAL A 305 23.12 -23.42 3.92
C VAL A 305 22.64 -24.20 5.15
N ARG A 306 21.97 -23.52 6.07
CA ARG A 306 21.49 -24.15 7.30
C ARG A 306 20.45 -25.24 7.03
N THR A 307 19.51 -24.99 6.13
CA THR A 307 18.49 -25.96 5.73
C THR A 307 19.13 -27.16 5.02
N ALA A 308 20.00 -26.93 4.03
CA ALA A 308 20.64 -28.01 3.29
C ALA A 308 21.53 -28.91 4.17
N LEU A 309 22.37 -28.30 5.03
CA LEU A 309 23.24 -29.06 5.94
C LEU A 309 22.45 -29.92 6.93
N ARG A 310 21.20 -29.55 7.24
CA ARG A 310 20.32 -30.35 8.09
C ARG A 310 19.70 -31.50 7.32
N SER A 311 19.18 -31.25 6.12
CA SER A 311 18.66 -32.30 5.25
C SER A 311 19.71 -33.39 5.00
N ASP A 312 20.97 -33.00 4.77
CA ASP A 312 22.09 -33.93 4.63
C ASP A 312 22.38 -34.74 5.90
N LYS A 313 22.26 -34.14 7.08
CA LYS A 313 22.47 -34.82 8.37
C LYS A 313 21.35 -35.84 8.66
N THR A 314 20.10 -35.49 8.36
CA THR A 314 18.96 -36.40 8.52
C THR A 314 19.07 -37.55 7.54
N ALA A 315 19.34 -37.29 6.26
CA ALA A 315 19.52 -38.32 5.25
C ALA A 315 20.64 -39.32 5.61
N LYS A 316 21.77 -38.85 6.17
CA LYS A 316 22.85 -39.73 6.63
C LYS A 316 22.45 -40.59 7.83
N LYS A 317 21.71 -40.04 8.81
CA LYS A 317 21.22 -40.82 9.95
C LYS A 317 20.26 -41.92 9.52
N ASP A 318 19.40 -41.66 8.54
CA ASP A 318 18.45 -42.65 8.04
C ASP A 318 19.16 -43.79 7.29
N LEU A 319 20.24 -43.48 6.57
CA LEU A 319 21.11 -44.48 5.94
C LEU A 319 21.82 -45.38 6.97
N ASP A 320 22.31 -44.80 8.06
CA ASP A 320 23.01 -45.54 9.12
C ASP A 320 22.07 -46.42 9.97
N LEU A 321 20.76 -46.15 9.98
CA LEU A 321 19.75 -46.97 10.68
C LEU A 321 19.26 -48.18 9.87
N VAL A 322 19.56 -48.24 8.57
CA VAL A 322 19.15 -49.32 7.67
C VAL A 322 20.29 -50.33 7.42
N ALA A 323 21.53 -50.01 7.84
CA ALA A 323 22.72 -50.86 7.73
C ALA A 323 22.99 -51.67 9.02
#